data_AF-A0A842Q7L0-F1
#
_entry.id   AF-A0A842Q7L0-F1
#
_cell.length_a   1.000
_cell.length_b   1.000
_cell.length_c   1.000
_cell.angle_alpha   90.00
_cell.angle_beta   90.00
_cell.angle_gamma   90.00
#
_symmetry.space_group_name_H-M   'P 1'
#
loop_
_entity.id
_entity.type
_entity.pdbx_description
1 polymer ?
#
loop_
_entity_poly.entity_id
_entity_poly.type
_entity_poly.pdbx_seq_one_letter_code
_entity_poly.pdbx_strand_id
1 'polypeptide(L)'
;MALVNFSALRKSMQIQSEQQIYSRIMDARLKLESTETFTKMAKESPIFTERFEAVDSPDEYYVIVAFLDLFELLFRLNKKNMIDTEIWSRWKGLAKTIMTIPKFKRVWEKTKDVHANEFKDFIDSLYNTR
;
A
#
# COMPACT_ATOMS: atom_id res chain seq x y z
N MET A 1 -5.44 28.82 -26.41
CA MET A 1 -4.44 27.77 -26.12
C MET A 1 -3.65 27.99 -24.82
N ALA A 2 -3.18 29.21 -24.49
CA ALA A 2 -2.39 29.45 -23.27
C ALA A 2 -3.11 29.16 -21.93
N LEU A 3 -4.39 29.52 -21.80
CA LEU A 3 -5.19 29.25 -20.57
C LEU A 3 -5.39 27.75 -20.31
N VAL A 4 -5.55 26.96 -21.37
CA VAL A 4 -5.68 25.49 -21.28
C VAL A 4 -4.37 24.88 -20.77
N ASN A 5 -3.23 25.35 -21.29
CA ASN A 5 -1.89 24.93 -20.82
C ASN A 5 -1.64 25.30 -19.35
N PHE A 6 -2.08 26.47 -18.90
CA PHE A 6 -1.94 26.86 -17.49
C PHE A 6 -2.81 26.01 -16.55
N SER A 7 -4.04 25.69 -16.96
CA SER A 7 -4.94 24.83 -16.17
C SER A 7 -4.40 23.40 -16.04
N ALA A 8 -3.84 22.85 -17.12
CA ALA A 8 -3.21 21.54 -17.13
C ALA A 8 -1.95 21.51 -16.25
N LEU A 9 -1.11 22.55 -16.34
CA LEU A 9 0.09 22.71 -15.51
C LEU A 9 -0.26 22.83 -14.01
N ARG A 10 -1.29 23.61 -13.67
CA ARG A 10 -1.75 23.74 -12.28
C ARG A 10 -2.24 22.39 -11.75
N LYS A 11 -2.99 21.64 -12.55
CA LYS A 11 -3.49 20.31 -12.18
C LYS A 11 -2.34 19.32 -12.00
N SER A 12 -1.33 19.32 -12.88
CA SER A 12 -0.17 18.43 -12.72
C SER A 12 0.65 18.76 -11.48
N MET A 13 0.88 20.05 -11.19
CA MET A 13 1.57 20.47 -9.97
C MET A 13 0.82 20.07 -8.70
N GLN A 14 -0.51 20.22 -8.69
CA GLN A 14 -1.33 19.79 -7.55
C GLN A 14 -1.20 18.29 -7.31
N ILE A 15 -1.30 17.47 -8.36
CA ILE A 15 -1.21 16.00 -8.20
C ILE A 15 0.18 15.59 -7.70
N GLN A 16 1.25 16.21 -8.21
CA GLN A 16 2.62 15.96 -7.71
C GLN A 16 2.76 16.33 -6.23
N SER A 17 2.18 17.47 -5.81
CA SER A 17 2.19 17.89 -4.41
C SER A 17 1.45 16.90 -3.51
N GLU A 18 0.26 16.45 -3.91
CA GLU A 18 -0.52 15.44 -3.17
C GLU A 18 0.26 14.13 -2.99
N GLN A 19 0.96 13.68 -4.03
CA GLN A 19 1.79 12.46 -3.98
C GLN A 19 2.99 12.61 -3.06
N GLN A 20 3.66 13.76 -3.11
CA GLN A 20 4.79 14.03 -2.22
C GLN A 20 4.35 14.07 -0.76
N ILE A 21 3.17 14.64 -0.47
CA ILE A 21 2.57 14.62 0.87
C ILE A 21 2.30 13.18 1.29
N TYR A 22 1.65 12.38 0.42
CA TYR A 22 1.32 10.99 0.73
C TYR A 22 2.56 10.14 1.01
N SER A 23 3.60 10.26 0.18
CA SER A 23 4.88 9.57 0.38
C SER A 23 5.51 9.93 1.73
N ARG A 24 5.52 11.22 2.10
CA ARG A 24 6.08 11.66 3.39
C ARG A 24 5.28 11.14 4.58
N ILE A 25 3.95 11.09 4.47
CA ILE A 25 3.08 10.52 5.51
C ILE A 25 3.35 9.03 5.66
N MET A 26 3.48 8.31 4.54
CA MET A 26 3.80 6.88 4.57
C MET A 26 5.16 6.61 5.22
N ASP A 27 6.20 7.35 4.83
CA ASP A 27 7.53 7.23 5.44
C ASP A 27 7.51 7.54 6.95
N ALA A 28 6.75 8.56 7.37
CA ALA A 28 6.60 8.90 8.78
C ALA A 28 5.86 7.80 9.55
N ARG A 29 4.78 7.25 8.98
CA ARG A 29 4.02 6.15 9.57
C ARG A 29 4.91 4.93 9.77
N LEU A 30 5.66 4.51 8.75
CA LEU A 30 6.55 3.35 8.83
C LEU A 30 7.58 3.49 9.94
N LYS A 31 8.17 4.69 10.09
CA LYS A 31 9.12 4.99 11.17
C LYS A 31 8.50 4.93 12.57
N LEU A 32 7.23 5.31 12.72
CA LEU A 32 6.53 5.28 14.00
C LEU A 32 6.11 3.85 14.35
N GLU A 33 5.56 3.10 13.39
CA GLU A 33 5.04 1.76 13.61
C GLU A 33 6.14 0.74 13.89
N SER A 34 7.34 0.93 13.33
CA SER A 34 8.51 0.07 13.58
C SER A 34 9.14 0.26 14.96
N THR A 35 8.52 1.01 15.88
CA THR A 35 9.06 1.23 17.23
C THR A 35 8.49 0.22 18.23
N GLU A 36 9.31 -0.13 19.22
CA GLU A 36 8.86 -0.95 20.34
C GLU A 36 7.74 -0.25 21.13
N THR A 37 7.80 1.07 21.26
CA THR A 37 6.77 1.90 21.92
C THR A 37 5.42 1.78 21.22
N PHE A 38 5.38 1.95 19.89
CA PHE A 38 4.15 1.77 19.14
C PHE A 38 3.65 0.33 19.28
N THR A 39 4.53 -0.67 19.17
CA THR A 39 4.16 -2.08 19.29
C THR A 39 3.56 -2.42 20.66
N LYS A 40 4.06 -1.82 21.75
CA LYS A 40 3.47 -1.96 23.09
C LYS A 40 2.04 -1.41 23.13
N MET A 41 1.83 -0.19 22.64
CA MET A 41 0.50 0.43 22.57
C MET A 41 -0.44 -0.36 21.63
N ALA A 42 0.07 -0.86 20.50
CA ALA A 42 -0.71 -1.62 19.54
C ALA A 42 -1.26 -2.91 20.17
N LYS A 43 -0.48 -3.60 21.01
CA LYS A 43 -0.92 -4.82 21.71
C LYS A 43 -2.08 -4.60 22.70
N GLU A 44 -2.36 -3.35 23.10
CA GLU A 44 -3.53 -3.02 23.92
C GLU A 44 -4.84 -3.08 23.11
N SER A 45 -4.74 -3.08 21.78
CA SER A 45 -5.90 -3.17 20.89
C SER A 45 -6.16 -4.62 20.46
N PRO A 46 -7.38 -5.16 20.68
CA PRO A 46 -7.73 -6.52 20.24
C PRO A 46 -7.62 -6.69 18.72
N ILE A 47 -7.82 -5.60 17.95
CA ILE A 47 -7.67 -5.60 16.50
C ILE A 47 -6.22 -5.89 16.09
N PHE A 48 -5.26 -5.27 16.77
CA PHE A 48 -3.84 -5.50 16.49
C PHE A 48 -3.38 -6.86 17.01
N THR A 49 -3.89 -7.32 18.16
CA THR A 49 -3.63 -8.68 18.66
C THR A 49 -4.02 -9.73 17.62
N GLU A 50 -5.25 -9.65 17.09
CA GLU A 50 -5.72 -10.57 16.05
C GLU A 50 -4.86 -10.52 14.77
N ARG A 51 -4.37 -9.33 14.40
CA ARG A 51 -3.52 -9.15 13.22
C ARG A 51 -2.10 -9.68 13.43
N PHE A 52 -1.53 -9.50 14.61
CA PHE A 52 -0.21 -10.04 14.94
C PHE A 52 -0.20 -11.56 15.00
N GLU A 53 -1.32 -12.21 15.34
CA GLU A 53 -1.45 -13.68 15.28
C GLU A 53 -1.33 -14.25 13.86
N ALA A 54 -1.42 -13.43 12.81
CA ALA A 54 -1.24 -13.87 11.43
C ALA A 54 0.23 -14.17 11.06
N VAL A 55 1.18 -13.74 11.88
CA VAL A 55 2.62 -13.73 11.62
C VAL A 55 3.41 -14.15 12.87
N ASP A 56 4.72 -14.33 12.74
CA ASP A 56 5.54 -14.82 13.86
C ASP A 56 6.01 -13.69 14.79
N SER A 57 5.99 -12.43 14.31
CA SER A 57 6.31 -11.26 15.11
C SER A 57 5.57 -10.00 14.63
N PRO A 58 5.36 -8.99 15.49
CA PRO A 58 4.81 -7.70 15.08
C PRO A 58 5.61 -7.04 13.93
N ASP A 59 6.92 -7.20 13.91
CA ASP A 59 7.80 -6.65 12.87
C ASP A 59 7.45 -7.23 11.48
N GLU A 60 7.19 -8.54 11.39
CA GLU A 60 6.74 -9.15 10.14
C GLU A 60 5.41 -8.57 9.66
N TYR A 61 4.46 -8.32 10.58
CA TYR A 61 3.19 -7.69 10.24
C TYR A 61 3.41 -6.29 9.67
N TYR A 62 4.26 -5.46 10.29
CA TYR A 62 4.52 -4.11 9.78
C TYR A 62 5.21 -4.11 8.42
N VAL A 63 6.16 -5.03 8.19
CA VAL A 63 6.77 -5.20 6.87
C VAL A 63 5.71 -5.56 5.82
N ILE A 64 4.80 -6.47 6.13
CA ILE A 64 3.75 -6.88 5.20
C ILE A 64 2.81 -5.70 4.89
N VAL A 65 2.34 -4.98 5.90
CA VAL A 65 1.47 -3.81 5.71
C VAL A 65 2.18 -2.73 4.89
N ALA A 66 3.47 -2.50 5.13
CA ALA A 66 4.26 -1.54 4.34
C ALA A 66 4.27 -1.88 2.84
N PHE A 67 4.41 -3.15 2.50
CA PHE A 67 4.34 -3.61 1.11
C PHE A 67 2.94 -3.46 0.51
N LEU A 68 1.88 -3.78 1.28
CA LEU A 68 0.49 -3.61 0.83
C LEU A 68 0.18 -2.13 0.52
N ASP A 69 0.59 -1.23 1.41
CA ASP A 69 0.43 0.22 1.23
C ASP A 69 1.22 0.75 0.03
N LEU A 70 2.45 0.27 -0.16
CA LEU A 70 3.25 0.58 -1.34
C LEU A 70 2.55 0.15 -2.62
N PHE A 71 2.00 -1.08 -2.65
CA PHE A 71 1.27 -1.56 -3.82
C PHE A 71 -0.02 -0.77 -4.08
N GLU A 72 -0.74 -0.34 -3.03
CA GLU A 72 -1.91 0.51 -3.21
C GLU A 72 -1.55 1.87 -3.81
N LEU A 73 -0.46 2.48 -3.34
CA LEU A 73 0.04 3.72 -3.92
C LEU A 73 0.35 3.54 -5.40
N LEU A 74 1.15 2.52 -5.76
CA LEU A 74 1.52 2.24 -7.14
C LEU A 74 0.31 1.93 -8.02
N PHE A 75 -0.68 1.19 -7.49
CA PHE A 75 -1.94 0.93 -8.16
C PHE A 75 -2.70 2.22 -8.48
N ARG A 76 -2.78 3.14 -7.51
CA ARG A 76 -3.42 4.46 -7.70
C ARG A 76 -2.66 5.34 -8.68
N LEU A 77 -1.32 5.30 -8.68
CA LEU A 77 -0.49 5.98 -9.69
C LEU A 77 -0.78 5.45 -11.10
N ASN A 78 -0.87 4.12 -11.25
CA ASN A 78 -1.23 3.48 -12.51
C ASN A 78 -2.62 3.89 -13.01
N LYS A 79 -3.63 3.87 -12.13
CA LYS A 79 -5.00 4.32 -12.46
C LYS A 79 -5.06 5.78 -12.93
N LYS A 80 -4.10 6.61 -12.52
CA LYS A 80 -3.97 8.01 -12.92
C LYS A 80 -3.03 8.23 -14.12
N ASN A 81 -2.51 7.16 -14.75
CA ASN A 81 -1.51 7.21 -15.82
C ASN A 81 -0.24 7.96 -15.43
N MET A 82 0.22 7.77 -14.18
CA MET A 82 1.37 8.49 -13.60
C MET A 82 2.60 7.61 -13.38
N ILE A 83 2.56 6.38 -13.88
CA ILE A 83 3.65 5.42 -13.84
C ILE A 83 3.77 4.83 -15.24
N ASP A 84 5.00 4.68 -15.68
CA ASP A 84 5.28 4.03 -16.94
C ASP A 84 4.76 2.59 -16.95
N THR A 85 4.31 2.12 -18.12
CA THR A 85 3.68 0.80 -18.26
C THR A 85 4.62 -0.37 -17.96
N GLU A 86 5.91 -0.26 -18.28
CA GLU A 86 6.91 -1.29 -17.98
C GLU A 86 7.22 -1.31 -16.48
N ILE A 87 7.35 -0.12 -15.88
CA ILE A 87 7.55 0.01 -14.44
C ILE A 87 6.35 -0.56 -13.67
N TRP A 88 5.12 -0.26 -14.09
CA TRP A 88 3.91 -0.84 -13.51
C TRP A 88 3.90 -2.36 -13.66
N SER A 89 4.22 -2.88 -14.85
CA SER A 89 4.28 -4.33 -15.10
C SER A 89 5.23 -5.03 -14.13
N ARG A 90 6.41 -4.46 -13.88
CA ARG A 90 7.38 -4.99 -12.91
C ARG A 90 6.82 -5.01 -11.48
N TRP A 91 6.18 -3.93 -11.04
CA TRP A 91 5.59 -3.85 -9.70
C TRP A 91 4.39 -4.79 -9.53
N LYS A 92 3.55 -4.93 -10.56
CA LYS A 92 2.47 -5.92 -10.60
C LYS A 92 3.02 -7.34 -10.50
N GLY A 93 4.11 -7.65 -11.20
CA GLY A 93 4.82 -8.92 -11.10
C GLY A 93 5.34 -9.18 -9.69
N LEU A 94 5.96 -8.18 -9.06
CA LEU A 94 6.42 -8.28 -7.67
C LEU A 94 5.27 -8.49 -6.69
N ALA A 95 4.16 -7.74 -6.83
CA ALA A 95 2.97 -7.93 -5.99
C ALA A 95 2.42 -9.36 -6.13
N LYS A 96 2.36 -9.89 -7.36
CA LYS A 96 1.95 -11.28 -7.60
C LYS A 96 2.86 -12.28 -6.88
N THR A 97 4.18 -12.11 -6.99
CA THR A 97 5.16 -12.97 -6.34
C THR A 97 5.09 -12.88 -4.82
N ILE A 98 5.01 -11.67 -4.25
CA ILE A 98 4.91 -11.49 -2.79
C ILE A 98 3.63 -12.11 -2.25
N MET A 99 2.51 -11.98 -2.97
CA MET A 99 1.26 -12.61 -2.59
C MET A 99 1.29 -14.13 -2.65
N THR A 100 2.34 -14.80 -3.16
CA THR A 100 2.51 -16.26 -2.99
C THR A 100 2.99 -16.64 -1.59
N ILE A 101 3.52 -15.70 -0.80
CA ILE A 101 3.99 -15.94 0.56
C ILE A 101 2.77 -16.08 1.50
N PRO A 102 2.61 -17.19 2.26
CA PRO A 102 1.41 -17.43 3.06
C PRO A 102 1.11 -16.35 4.12
N LYS A 103 2.15 -15.77 4.75
CA LYS A 103 2.01 -14.69 5.73
C LYS A 103 1.36 -13.44 5.12
N PHE A 104 1.76 -13.07 3.90
CA PHE A 104 1.16 -11.94 3.18
C PHE A 104 -0.33 -12.16 2.93
N LYS A 105 -0.73 -13.37 2.52
CA LYS A 105 -2.15 -13.71 2.34
C LYS A 105 -2.94 -13.59 3.63
N ARG A 106 -2.43 -14.15 4.74
CA ARG A 106 -3.15 -14.11 6.03
C ARG A 106 -3.34 -12.68 6.55
N VAL A 107 -2.30 -11.85 6.44
CA VAL A 107 -2.41 -10.43 6.82
C VAL A 107 -3.39 -9.72 5.90
N TRP A 108 -3.30 -9.93 4.58
CA TRP A 108 -4.24 -9.36 3.62
C TRP A 108 -5.70 -9.66 3.97
N GLU A 109 -6.05 -10.92 4.27
CA GLU A 109 -7.42 -11.28 4.64
C GLU A 109 -7.92 -10.55 5.89
N LYS A 110 -7.04 -10.27 6.87
CA LYS A 110 -7.38 -9.54 8.10
C LYS A 110 -7.39 -8.02 7.95
N THR A 111 -6.81 -7.48 6.88
CA THR A 111 -6.67 -6.03 6.69
C THR A 111 -7.41 -5.49 5.48
N LYS A 112 -7.79 -6.32 4.50
CA LYS A 112 -8.31 -5.87 3.20
C LYS A 112 -9.47 -4.88 3.30
N ASP A 113 -10.32 -4.98 4.31
CA ASP A 113 -11.49 -4.11 4.50
C ASP A 113 -11.15 -2.62 4.72
N VAL A 114 -9.93 -2.29 5.13
CA VAL A 114 -9.49 -0.88 5.25
C VAL A 114 -9.10 -0.26 3.91
N HIS A 115 -8.92 -1.09 2.87
CA HIS A 115 -8.49 -0.67 1.54
C HIS A 115 -9.68 -0.43 0.61
N ALA A 116 -9.46 0.39 -0.43
CA ALA A 116 -10.48 0.68 -1.42
C ALA A 116 -10.89 -0.58 -2.21
N ASN A 117 -12.18 -0.68 -2.57
CA ASN A 117 -12.74 -1.84 -3.27
C ASN A 117 -11.96 -2.20 -4.55
N GLU A 118 -11.62 -1.22 -5.39
CA GLU A 118 -10.85 -1.49 -6.62
C GLU A 118 -9.46 -2.07 -6.35
N PHE A 119 -8.82 -1.68 -5.24
CA PHE A 119 -7.53 -2.24 -4.86
C PHE A 119 -7.70 -3.65 -4.29
N LYS A 120 -8.79 -3.90 -3.54
CA LYS A 120 -9.14 -5.25 -3.10
C LYS A 120 -9.28 -6.19 -4.28
N ASP A 121 -10.11 -5.83 -5.26
CA ASP A 121 -10.33 -6.63 -6.47
C ASP A 121 -9.02 -6.88 -7.23
N PHE A 122 -8.13 -5.89 -7.26
CA PHE A 122 -6.80 -6.03 -7.87
C PHE A 122 -5.96 -7.07 -7.14
N ILE A 123 -5.75 -6.94 -5.82
CA ILE A 123 -4.95 -7.89 -5.04
C ILE A 123 -5.59 -9.28 -5.11
N ASP A 124 -6.92 -9.35 -5.03
CA ASP A 124 -7.68 -10.59 -5.09
C ASP A 124 -7.51 -11.33 -6.42
N SER A 125 -7.37 -10.58 -7.51
CA SER A 125 -7.07 -11.15 -8.82
C SER A 125 -5.67 -11.79 -8.92
N LEU A 126 -4.72 -11.40 -8.07
CA LEU A 126 -3.32 -11.87 -8.17
C LEU A 126 -3.13 -13.31 -7.71
N TYR A 127 -4.00 -13.83 -6.85
CA TYR A 127 -3.88 -15.19 -6.29
C TYR A 127 -4.94 -16.18 -6.81
N ASN A 128 -5.90 -15.72 -7.61
CA ASN A 128 -6.91 -16.58 -8.26
C ASN A 128 -6.42 -17.24 -9.57
N THR A 129 -5.15 -17.10 -9.92
CA THR A 129 -4.53 -17.88 -11.00
C THR A 129 -3.94 -19.16 -10.44
N ARG A 130 -4.77 -20.21 -10.38
CA ARG A 130 -4.31 -21.61 -10.44
C ARG A 130 -3.96 -21.95 -11.87
#